data_AF-A0A6N9YS60-F1
#
_entry.id   AF-A0A6N9YS60-F1
#
_cell.length_a   1.000
_cell.length_b   1.000
_cell.length_c   1.000
_cell.angle_alpha   90.00
_cell.angle_beta   90.00
_cell.angle_gamma   90.00
#
_symmetry.space_group_name_H-M   'P 1'
#
loop_
_entity.id
_entity.type
_entity.pdbx_description
1 polymer ?
#
loop_
_entity_poly.entity_id
_entity_poly.type
_entity_poly.pdbx_seq_one_letter_code
_entity_poly.pdbx_strand_id
1 'polypeptide(L)'
;MDEAINNDLFSVTAERFTVLPTHRFNSVNELIAYGKIADVAINATMDDLHLDTAIPLLRSGYDLLLEKPISTTADNVLTLHREATRHGRTVLICHVLRHAPFYRKIKERLADGDIGGTLNLQLTKHVSYTTWQRPSSAVNEQMRRPAARRC
;
A
#
# COMPACT_ATOMS: atom_id res chain seq x y z
N MET A 1 -12.93 14.47 -2.84
CA MET A 1 -13.40 14.55 -4.24
C MET A 1 -13.85 13.14 -4.57
N ASP A 2 -15.17 12.92 -4.55
CA ASP A 2 -15.74 11.56 -4.61
C ASP A 2 -15.59 11.00 -6.02
N GLU A 3 -14.60 10.13 -6.22
CA GLU A 3 -14.61 9.26 -7.38
C GLU A 3 -15.76 8.28 -7.19
N ALA A 4 -16.80 8.44 -8.02
CA ALA A 4 -18.02 7.65 -7.89
C ALA A 4 -17.68 6.15 -8.02
N ILE A 5 -18.08 5.36 -7.02
CA ILE A 5 -17.95 3.91 -7.07
C ILE A 5 -18.67 3.40 -8.32
N ASN A 6 -17.98 2.56 -9.08
CA ASN A 6 -18.60 1.85 -10.18
C ASN A 6 -19.59 0.82 -9.61
N ASN A 7 -20.87 1.17 -9.63
CA ASN A 7 -21.96 0.35 -9.06
C ASN A 7 -22.07 -1.04 -9.68
N ASP A 8 -21.72 -1.19 -10.96
CA ASP A 8 -21.74 -2.48 -11.64
C ASP A 8 -20.62 -3.39 -11.10
N LEU A 9 -19.38 -2.88 -11.06
CA LEU A 9 -18.24 -3.62 -10.49
C LEU A 9 -18.43 -3.90 -9.00
N PHE A 10 -19.00 -2.97 -8.26
CA PHE A 10 -19.30 -3.12 -6.85
C PHE A 10 -20.27 -4.27 -6.60
N SER A 11 -21.37 -4.32 -7.34
CA SER A 11 -22.39 -5.36 -7.22
C SER A 11 -21.85 -6.74 -7.61
N VAL A 12 -21.19 -6.83 -8.77
CA VAL A 12 -20.57 -8.08 -9.26
C VAL A 12 -19.53 -8.62 -8.27
N THR A 13 -18.69 -7.74 -7.71
CA THR A 13 -17.67 -8.13 -6.73
C THR A 13 -18.32 -8.62 -5.44
N ALA A 14 -19.32 -7.89 -4.93
CA ALA A 14 -20.00 -8.24 -3.70
C ALA A 14 -20.76 -9.58 -3.81
N GLU A 15 -21.36 -9.89 -4.96
CA GLU A 15 -21.97 -11.18 -5.24
C GLU A 15 -20.93 -12.30 -5.32
N ARG A 16 -19.86 -12.08 -6.09
CA ARG A 16 -18.77 -13.07 -6.27
C ARG A 16 -18.15 -13.51 -4.95
N PHE A 17 -17.99 -12.59 -4.01
CA PHE A 17 -17.42 -12.87 -2.69
C PHE A 17 -18.49 -13.06 -1.60
N THR A 18 -19.78 -13.11 -1.96
CA THR A 18 -20.89 -13.35 -1.04
C THR A 18 -20.90 -12.38 0.15
N VAL A 19 -20.57 -11.11 -0.10
CA VAL A 19 -20.58 -10.04 0.92
C VAL A 19 -22.03 -9.71 1.26
N LEU A 20 -22.40 -9.75 2.55
CA LEU A 20 -23.76 -9.42 3.00
C LEU A 20 -24.15 -7.99 2.59
N PRO A 21 -25.41 -7.72 2.16
CA PRO A 21 -25.85 -6.37 1.80
C PRO A 21 -25.59 -5.32 2.88
N THR A 22 -25.64 -5.71 4.17
CA THR A 22 -25.36 -4.83 5.32
C THR A 22 -23.88 -4.47 5.49
N HIS A 23 -22.96 -5.16 4.80
CA HIS A 23 -21.52 -4.92 4.85
C HIS A 23 -20.98 -4.38 3.51
N ARG A 24 -21.86 -3.72 2.74
CA ARG A 24 -21.53 -3.07 1.47
C ARG A 24 -21.68 -1.56 1.66
N PHE A 25 -20.58 -0.83 1.56
CA PHE A 25 -20.53 0.61 1.83
C PHE A 25 -20.06 1.37 0.60
N ASN A 26 -20.64 2.55 0.35
CA ASN A 26 -20.24 3.42 -0.75
C ASN A 26 -19.11 4.39 -0.37
N SER A 27 -18.70 4.40 0.88
CA SER A 27 -17.54 5.17 1.33
C SER A 27 -16.94 4.58 2.60
N VAL A 28 -15.69 4.95 2.88
CA VAL A 28 -15.05 4.64 4.16
C VAL A 28 -15.79 5.30 5.32
N ASN A 29 -16.36 6.50 5.12
CA ASN A 29 -17.12 7.19 6.15
C ASN A 29 -18.40 6.43 6.54
N GLU A 30 -19.10 5.84 5.56
CA GLU A 30 -20.26 4.97 5.84
C GLU A 30 -19.87 3.73 6.65
N LEU A 31 -18.77 3.07 6.29
CA LEU A 31 -18.22 1.94 7.05
C LEU A 31 -17.92 2.35 8.51
N ILE A 32 -17.30 3.50 8.71
CA ILE A 32 -16.95 3.99 10.05
C ILE A 32 -18.20 4.33 10.87
N ALA A 33 -19.21 4.95 10.24
CA ALA A 33 -20.47 5.29 10.87
C ALA A 33 -21.28 4.04 11.26
N TYR A 34 -21.20 2.97 10.45
CA TYR A 34 -21.81 1.68 10.75
C TYR A 34 -21.16 0.98 11.95
N GLY A 35 -19.85 1.18 12.12
CA GLY A 35 -19.07 0.63 13.23
C GLY A 35 -18.06 -0.43 12.78
N LYS A 36 -17.18 -0.83 13.69
CA LYS A 36 -16.10 -1.78 13.39
C LYS A 36 -16.67 -3.19 13.15
N ILE A 37 -16.46 -3.72 11.94
CA ILE A 37 -16.96 -5.06 11.54
C ILE A 37 -15.85 -6.10 11.34
N ALA A 38 -14.57 -5.69 11.40
CA ALA A 38 -13.40 -6.56 11.22
C ALA A 38 -12.20 -5.98 11.98
N ASP A 39 -11.16 -6.80 12.21
CA ASP A 39 -9.94 -6.35 12.90
C ASP A 39 -8.99 -5.57 11.98
N VAL A 40 -8.92 -5.99 10.72
CA VAL A 40 -7.98 -5.49 9.71
C VAL A 40 -8.74 -5.02 8.47
N ALA A 41 -8.36 -3.86 7.94
CA ALA A 41 -8.81 -3.39 6.63
C ALA A 41 -7.70 -3.55 5.59
N ILE A 42 -8.07 -3.93 4.37
CA ILE A 42 -7.16 -3.92 3.21
C ILE A 42 -7.48 -2.67 2.40
N ASN A 43 -6.51 -1.75 2.31
CA ASN A 43 -6.65 -0.55 1.51
C ASN A 43 -5.86 -0.70 0.21
N ALA A 44 -6.60 -0.83 -0.89
CA ALA A 44 -6.08 -0.95 -2.24
C ALA A 44 -6.68 0.12 -3.16
N THR A 45 -6.99 1.31 -2.62
CA THR A 45 -7.44 2.45 -3.42
C THR A 45 -6.30 3.00 -4.28
N MET A 46 -6.60 4.01 -5.10
CA MET A 46 -5.56 4.74 -5.83
C MET A 46 -4.62 5.47 -4.87
N ASP A 47 -3.37 5.67 -5.29
CA ASP A 47 -2.28 6.28 -4.51
C ASP A 47 -2.71 7.61 -3.86
N ASP A 48 -3.42 8.46 -4.60
CA ASP A 48 -3.84 9.78 -4.15
C ASP A 48 -4.96 9.72 -3.09
N LEU A 49 -5.67 8.59 -2.98
CA LEU A 49 -6.74 8.35 -2.00
C LEU A 49 -6.26 7.55 -0.77
N HIS A 50 -5.02 7.04 -0.77
CA HIS A 50 -4.53 6.17 0.30
C HIS A 50 -4.63 6.80 1.67
N LEU A 51 -4.20 8.05 1.84
CA LEU A 51 -4.22 8.71 3.15
C LEU A 51 -5.66 9.02 3.61
N ASP A 52 -6.47 9.53 2.71
CA ASP A 52 -7.85 9.94 2.97
C ASP A 52 -8.72 8.74 3.41
N THR A 53 -8.37 7.55 2.95
CA THR A 53 -9.05 6.30 3.35
C THR A 53 -8.37 5.60 4.53
N ALA A 54 -7.04 5.61 4.60
CA ALA A 54 -6.29 4.94 5.67
C ALA A 54 -6.45 5.62 7.04
N ILE A 55 -6.36 6.95 7.11
CA ILE A 55 -6.37 7.67 8.39
C ILE A 55 -7.70 7.47 9.15
N PRO A 56 -8.88 7.59 8.50
CA PRO A 56 -10.15 7.31 9.16
C PRO A 56 -10.28 5.86 9.65
N LEU A 57 -9.77 4.89 8.90
CA LEU A 57 -9.75 3.48 9.32
C LEU A 57 -8.91 3.27 10.58
N LEU A 58 -7.70 3.84 10.62
CA LEU A 58 -6.81 3.74 11.78
C LEU A 58 -7.45 4.38 13.03
N ARG A 59 -8.06 5.56 12.87
CA ARG A 59 -8.80 6.26 13.93
C ARG A 59 -9.98 5.45 14.47
N SER A 60 -10.58 4.62 13.62
CA SER A 60 -11.73 3.77 13.97
C SER A 60 -11.32 2.43 14.54
N GLY A 61 -10.03 2.20 14.78
CA GLY A 61 -9.51 1.02 15.47
C GLY A 61 -9.16 -0.16 14.57
N TYR A 62 -9.08 0.03 13.25
CA TYR A 62 -8.61 -1.00 12.32
C TYR A 62 -7.08 -1.04 12.26
N ASP A 63 -6.51 -2.23 12.20
CA ASP A 63 -5.17 -2.42 11.64
C ASP A 63 -5.27 -2.42 10.11
N LEU A 64 -4.17 -2.11 9.42
CA LEU A 64 -4.21 -1.83 7.99
C LEU A 64 -3.19 -2.65 7.21
N LEU A 65 -3.65 -3.30 6.14
CA LEU A 65 -2.80 -3.75 5.03
C LEU A 65 -2.95 -2.75 3.88
N LEU A 66 -1.91 -1.96 3.62
CA LEU A 66 -1.93 -0.87 2.65
C LEU A 66 -1.14 -1.24 1.39
N GLU A 67 -1.77 -1.07 0.23
CA GLU A 67 -1.08 -1.24 -1.05
C GLU A 67 0.06 -0.24 -1.24
N LYS A 68 1.02 -0.64 -2.09
CA LYS A 68 2.15 0.23 -2.45
C LYS A 68 1.83 0.99 -3.74
N PRO A 69 2.32 2.23 -3.92
CA PRO A 69 3.12 3.05 -3.00
C PRO A 69 2.32 3.59 -1.81
N ILE A 70 2.99 3.85 -0.68
CA ILE A 70 2.33 4.42 0.51
C ILE A 70 1.76 5.82 0.21
N SER A 71 2.60 6.67 -0.40
CA SER A 71 2.27 8.03 -0.83
C SER A 71 3.40 8.53 -1.75
N THR A 72 3.15 9.62 -2.49
CA THR A 72 4.14 10.34 -3.30
C THR A 72 5.05 11.25 -2.49
N THR A 73 4.62 11.71 -1.32
CA THR A 73 5.38 12.64 -0.46
C THR A 73 5.81 12.01 0.86
N ALA A 74 7.00 12.40 1.35
CA ALA A 74 7.52 11.93 2.64
C ALA A 74 6.65 12.39 3.82
N ASP A 75 6.12 13.62 3.77
CA ASP A 75 5.27 14.18 4.83
C ASP A 75 3.99 13.38 5.01
N ASN A 76 3.40 12.90 3.92
CA ASN A 76 2.23 12.03 3.97
C ASN A 76 2.55 10.68 4.63
N VAL A 77 3.72 10.08 4.31
CA VAL A 77 4.17 8.84 4.96
C VAL A 77 4.37 9.05 6.46
N LEU A 78 4.98 10.16 6.86
CA LEU A 78 5.16 10.52 8.28
C LEU A 78 3.82 10.76 8.97
N THR A 79 2.87 11.38 8.28
CA THR A 79 1.50 11.60 8.80
C THR A 79 0.80 10.28 9.07
N LEU A 80 0.85 9.34 8.13
CA LEU A 80 0.31 7.99 8.30
C LEU A 80 0.95 7.27 9.50
N HIS A 81 2.28 7.35 9.62
CA HIS A 81 3.01 6.74 10.74
C HIS A 81 2.60 7.33 12.10
N ARG A 82 2.47 8.66 12.19
CA ARG A 82 2.01 9.34 13.41
C ARG A 82 0.59 8.92 13.79
N GLU A 83 -0.34 8.86 12.84
CA GLU A 83 -1.71 8.42 13.10
C GLU A 83 -1.75 6.96 13.55
N ALA A 84 -1.03 6.06 12.87
CA ALA A 84 -0.93 4.66 13.29
C ALA A 84 -0.41 4.52 14.72
N THR A 85 0.67 5.24 15.04
CA THR A 85 1.27 5.23 16.39
C THR A 85 0.32 5.79 17.44
N ARG A 86 -0.34 6.93 17.14
CA ARG A 86 -1.27 7.61 18.04
C ARG A 86 -2.45 6.73 18.45
N HIS A 87 -2.95 5.91 17.53
CA HIS A 87 -4.07 4.99 17.78
C HIS A 87 -3.63 3.57 18.14
N GLY A 88 -2.33 3.35 18.30
CA GLY A 88 -1.76 2.03 18.59
C GLY A 88 -2.15 0.98 17.56
N ARG A 89 -2.21 1.37 16.28
CA ARG A 89 -2.59 0.50 15.14
C ARG A 89 -1.36 0.08 14.35
N THR A 90 -1.43 -1.11 13.77
CA THR A 90 -0.39 -1.66 12.90
C THR A 90 -0.72 -1.36 11.44
N VAL A 91 0.26 -0.83 10.70
CA VAL A 91 0.18 -0.66 9.25
C VAL A 91 1.24 -1.54 8.60
N LEU A 92 0.79 -2.54 7.83
CA LEU A 92 1.64 -3.37 6.99
C LEU A 92 1.53 -2.90 5.53
N ILE A 93 2.68 -2.71 4.88
CA ILE A 93 2.71 -2.33 3.45
C ILE A 93 2.84 -3.59 2.60
N CYS A 94 2.11 -3.65 1.48
CA CYS A 94 2.11 -4.76 0.51
C CYS A 94 3.43 -4.93 -0.28
N HIS A 95 4.58 -4.94 0.40
CA HIS A 95 5.87 -5.34 -0.16
C HIS A 95 5.97 -6.86 -0.26
N VAL A 96 5.14 -7.48 -1.10
CA VAL A 96 5.00 -8.95 -1.20
C VAL A 96 6.33 -9.68 -1.39
N LEU A 97 7.27 -9.10 -2.15
CA LEU A 97 8.59 -9.68 -2.39
C LEU A 97 9.43 -9.82 -1.12
N ARG A 98 9.19 -9.01 -0.08
CA ARG A 98 9.85 -9.14 1.23
C ARG A 98 9.58 -10.51 1.88
N HIS A 99 8.46 -11.14 1.55
CA HIS A 99 8.03 -12.41 2.12
C HIS A 99 8.28 -13.60 1.19
N ALA A 100 8.69 -13.36 -0.05
CA ALA A 100 8.97 -14.44 -1.00
C ALA A 100 10.05 -15.39 -0.45
N PRO A 101 9.87 -16.73 -0.53
CA PRO A 101 10.77 -17.69 0.10
C PRO A 101 12.24 -17.50 -0.27
N PHE A 102 12.53 -17.17 -1.54
CA PHE A 102 13.91 -16.95 -1.99
C PHE A 102 14.54 -15.68 -1.39
N TYR A 103 13.81 -14.57 -1.29
CA TYR A 103 14.32 -13.36 -0.64
C TYR A 103 14.51 -13.55 0.87
N ARG A 104 13.61 -14.28 1.53
CA ARG A 104 13.82 -14.68 2.93
C ARG A 104 15.08 -15.52 3.08
N LYS A 105 15.28 -16.49 2.20
CA LYS A 105 16.46 -17.37 2.28
C LYS A 105 17.76 -16.62 2.02
N ILE A 106 17.77 -15.70 1.06
CA ILE A 106 18.93 -14.81 0.83
C ILE A 106 19.23 -14.02 2.11
N LYS A 107 18.22 -13.41 2.74
CA LYS A 107 18.40 -12.65 3.98
C LYS A 107 18.97 -13.51 5.12
N GLU A 108 18.46 -14.73 5.31
CA GLU A 108 18.97 -15.67 6.31
C GLU A 108 20.46 -15.97 6.08
N ARG A 109 20.83 -16.37 4.86
CA ARG A 109 22.22 -16.70 4.48
C ARG A 109 23.18 -15.52 4.66
N LEU A 110 22.71 -14.30 4.37
CA LEU A 110 23.49 -13.08 4.60
C LEU A 110 23.69 -12.82 6.11
N ALA A 111 22.67 -13.06 6.93
CA ALA A 111 22.74 -12.87 8.38
C ALA A 111 23.60 -13.92 9.08
N ASP A 112 23.60 -15.16 8.57
CA ASP A 112 24.44 -16.27 9.06
C ASP A 112 25.94 -16.07 8.72
N GLY A 113 26.25 -15.12 7.82
CA GLY A 113 27.62 -14.80 7.44
C GLY A 113 28.21 -15.73 6.38
N ASP A 114 27.37 -16.52 5.69
CA ASP A 114 27.79 -17.58 4.76
C ASP A 114 28.68 -17.08 3.60
N ILE A 115 28.56 -15.80 3.23
CA ILE A 115 29.35 -15.17 2.17
C ILE A 115 30.33 -14.10 2.68
N GLY A 116 30.50 -13.97 4.00
CA GLY A 116 31.23 -12.88 4.63
C GLY A 116 30.52 -11.53 4.51
N GLY A 117 31.29 -10.44 4.48
CA GLY A 117 30.75 -9.08 4.37
C GLY A 117 30.19 -8.78 2.98
N THR A 118 29.03 -8.12 2.92
CA THR A 118 28.46 -7.67 1.63
C THR A 118 29.31 -6.52 1.06
N LEU A 119 30.01 -6.78 -0.04
CA LEU A 119 30.81 -5.76 -0.73
C LEU A 119 29.98 -4.92 -1.70
N ASN A 120 29.03 -5.53 -2.41
CA ASN A 120 28.21 -4.87 -3.42
C ASN A 120 26.82 -5.51 -3.51
N LEU A 121 25.80 -4.69 -3.76
CA LEU A 121 24.43 -5.13 -4.04
C LEU A 121 23.91 -4.43 -5.30
N GLN A 122 23.55 -5.21 -6.30
CA GLN A 122 22.94 -4.71 -7.54
C GLN A 122 21.50 -5.21 -7.64
N LEU A 123 20.56 -4.29 -7.86
CA LEU A 123 19.14 -4.58 -8.01
C LEU A 123 18.63 -3.97 -9.32
N THR A 124 18.19 -4.81 -10.24
CA THR A 124 17.65 -4.38 -11.54
C THR A 124 16.19 -4.75 -11.63
N LYS A 125 15.34 -3.75 -11.88
CA LYS A 125 13.91 -3.95 -12.16
C LYS A 125 13.63 -3.51 -13.58
N HIS A 126 13.25 -4.46 -14.43
CA HIS A 126 12.73 -4.16 -15.76
C HIS A 126 11.26 -3.76 -15.63
N VAL A 127 10.90 -2.58 -16.12
CA VAL A 127 9.53 -2.09 -16.16
C VAL A 127 9.15 -1.91 -17.63
N SER A 128 8.04 -2.51 -18.06
CA SER A 128 7.58 -2.39 -19.46
C SER A 128 7.05 -0.98 -19.74
N TYR A 129 7.22 -0.51 -20.98
CA TYR A 129 6.70 0.78 -21.44
C TYR A 129 5.16 0.89 -21.26
N THR A 130 4.43 -0.21 -21.40
CA THR A 130 2.97 -0.27 -21.19
C THR A 130 2.56 -0.03 -19.73
N THR A 131 3.42 -0.37 -18.77
CA THR A 131 3.19 -0.05 -17.35
C THR A 131 3.36 1.45 -17.07
N TRP A 132 4.11 2.16 -17.93
CA TRP A 132 4.45 3.58 -17.78
C TRP A 132 3.29 4.53 -18.10
N GLN A 133 2.38 4.15 -19.01
CA GLN A 133 1.25 5.01 -19.42
C GLN A 133 0.04 4.94 -18.48
N ARG A 134 0.03 4.07 -17.47
CA ARG A 134 -1.01 4.11 -16.42
C ARG A 134 -0.58 5.16 -15.39
N PRO A 135 -1.38 6.22 -15.17
CA PRO A 135 -1.02 7.26 -14.22
C PRO A 135 -1.13 6.72 -12.79
N SER A 136 -0.07 6.07 -12.28
CA SER A 136 0.17 5.95 -10.84
C SER A 136 1.27 6.94 -10.49
N SER A 137 0.98 7.86 -9.57
CA SER A 137 1.79 9.05 -9.31
C SER A 137 3.21 8.72 -8.82
N ALA A 138 3.47 7.53 -8.26
CA ALA A 138 4.80 7.17 -7.75
C ALA A 138 5.84 6.71 -8.80
N VAL A 139 5.45 6.23 -9.99
CA VAL A 139 6.44 5.73 -10.98
C VAL A 139 7.16 6.87 -11.69
N ASN A 140 6.47 7.99 -11.91
CA ASN A 140 7.00 9.11 -12.68
C ASN A 140 7.99 10.00 -11.90
N GLU A 141 7.86 10.09 -10.57
CA GLU A 141 8.67 10.99 -9.77
C GLU A 141 10.08 10.46 -9.50
N GLN A 142 10.21 9.14 -9.33
CA GLN A 142 11.49 8.51 -8.96
C GLN A 142 12.54 8.53 -10.09
N MET A 143 12.13 8.79 -11.34
CA MET A 143 13.02 8.90 -12.50
C MET A 143 13.09 10.30 -13.10
N ARG A 144 12.44 11.32 -12.48
CA ARG A 144 12.50 12.71 -12.93
C ARG A 144 13.75 13.47 -12.48
N ARG A 145 14.63 12.84 -11.68
CA ARG A 145 15.97 13.38 -11.43
C ARG A 145 16.80 13.17 -12.69
N PRO A 146 17.23 14.23 -13.41
CA PRO A 146 18.19 14.05 -14.48
C PRO A 146 19.40 13.33 -13.88
N ALA A 147 19.90 12.32 -14.59
CA ALA A 147 21.18 11.72 -14.27
C ALA A 147 22.20 12.86 -14.22
N ALA A 148 22.50 13.33 -13.02
CA ALA A 148 23.56 14.30 -12.81
C ALA A 148 24.84 13.55 -13.13
N ARG A 149 25.27 13.70 -14.38
CA ARG A 149 26.64 13.44 -14.80
C ARG A 149 27.52 14.25 -13.85
N ARG A 150 28.21 13.57 -12.95
CA ARG A 150 29.43 14.09 -12.34
C ARG A 150 30.52 13.06 -12.60
N CYS A 151 31.62 13.60 -13.10
CA CYS A 151 32.83 12.96 -13.55
C CYS A 151 33.43 12.00 -12.53
#